data_AF-A0A529K2P2-F1
#
_entry.id   AF-A0A529K2P2-F1
#
_cell.length_a   1.000
_cell.length_b   1.000
_cell.length_c   1.000
_cell.angle_alpha   90.00
_cell.angle_beta   90.00
_cell.angle_gamma   90.00
#
_symmetry.space_group_name_H-M   'P 1'
#
loop_
_entity.id
_entity.type
_entity.pdbx_description
1 polymer ?
#
loop_
_entity_poly.entity_id
_entity_poly.type
_entity_poly.pdbx_seq_one_letter_code
_entity_poly.pdbx_strand_id
1 'polypeptide(L)'
;LLTCGLDHILFMDEVPADTYNYPPKKTVRHSLHGRISTIPARLTGYGETWDGDRCVLWAEGIVQQSTVFGEDLHLLRRIEADVGGNEIRLWDRVVNHGFSRTPHMYFYHINVGHPLLDEGSRYLAPIRDVVWAGHAGERYEAQKVGYGTVPAPQLGFKEQVWQHELGANGAGEVPVAVVNDRLGLGLEVVTRKDQLPCAYEWQSFQAGHYALG
;
A
#
# COMPACT_ATOMS: atom_id res chain seq x y z
N LEU A 1 4.52 -1.86 6.57
CA LEU A 1 3.19 -1.60 5.98
C LEU A 1 2.66 -0.27 6.50
N LEU A 2 2.33 0.66 5.60
CA LEU A 2 1.63 1.90 5.90
C LEU A 2 0.32 1.92 5.10
N THR A 3 -0.79 2.32 5.74
CA THR A 3 -2.08 2.51 5.05
C THR A 3 -2.16 3.94 4.53
N CYS A 4 -2.51 4.11 3.26
CA CYS A 4 -2.75 5.41 2.61
C CYS A 4 -4.25 5.56 2.29
N GLY A 5 -4.77 6.79 2.30
CA GLY A 5 -6.20 7.06 2.16
C GLY A 5 -6.77 7.93 3.29
N LEU A 6 -8.08 7.85 3.59
CA LEU A 6 -9.13 7.05 2.91
C LEU A 6 -9.78 7.77 1.71
N ASP A 7 -9.42 9.01 1.47
CA ASP A 7 -9.94 9.87 0.42
C ASP A 7 -8.88 10.26 -0.61
N HIS A 8 -7.59 10.05 -0.27
CA HIS A 8 -6.46 10.39 -1.13
C HIS A 8 -5.25 9.47 -0.91
N ILE A 9 -4.60 9.02 -1.99
CA ILE A 9 -3.45 8.11 -1.91
C ILE A 9 -2.19 8.61 -2.63
N LEU A 10 -2.28 9.70 -3.40
CA LEU A 10 -1.18 10.17 -4.26
C LEU A 10 -0.37 11.29 -3.56
N PHE A 11 0.44 12.01 -4.36
CA PHE A 11 1.14 13.23 -3.95
C PHE A 11 0.18 14.35 -3.57
N MET A 12 0.72 15.43 -2.99
CA MET A 12 -0.06 16.61 -2.58
C MET A 12 -0.94 17.11 -3.72
N ASP A 13 -2.22 17.34 -3.43
CA ASP A 13 -3.14 17.85 -4.42
C ASP A 13 -4.22 18.74 -3.80
N GLU A 14 -4.84 19.59 -4.62
CA GLU A 14 -5.99 20.40 -4.25
C GLU A 14 -7.13 20.16 -5.25
N VAL A 15 -8.24 19.62 -4.74
CA VAL A 15 -9.38 19.18 -5.55
C VAL A 15 -10.65 19.97 -5.22
N PRO A 16 -11.61 20.10 -6.15
CA PRO A 16 -12.91 20.68 -5.86
C PRO A 16 -13.65 19.95 -4.73
N ALA A 17 -14.34 20.70 -3.88
CA ALA A 17 -15.11 20.17 -2.75
C ALA A 17 -16.60 19.98 -3.07
N ASP A 18 -16.96 19.95 -4.35
CA ASP A 18 -18.35 19.99 -4.83
C ASP A 18 -19.21 18.81 -4.33
N THR A 19 -18.57 17.70 -3.95
CA THR A 19 -19.24 16.53 -3.36
C THR A 19 -19.74 16.77 -1.94
N TYR A 20 -19.19 17.77 -1.26
CA TYR A 20 -19.57 18.14 0.10
C TYR A 20 -20.63 19.23 0.05
N ASN A 21 -21.80 18.96 0.64
CA ASN A 21 -22.95 19.87 0.65
C ASN A 21 -22.73 21.07 1.60
N TYR A 22 -21.67 21.85 1.37
CA TYR A 22 -21.31 22.99 2.20
C TYR A 22 -20.73 24.13 1.35
N PRO A 23 -21.56 25.11 0.94
CA PRO A 23 -21.18 26.14 -0.04
C PRO A 23 -19.90 26.94 0.26
N PRO A 24 -19.52 27.24 1.52
CA PRO A 24 -18.27 27.94 1.82
C PRO A 24 -17.00 27.14 1.52
N LYS A 25 -17.05 25.80 1.50
CA LYS A 25 -15.90 24.94 1.20
C LYS A 25 -15.84 24.70 -0.30
N LYS A 26 -14.90 25.37 -0.98
CA LYS A 26 -14.72 25.27 -2.44
C LYS A 26 -13.74 24.18 -2.85
N THR A 27 -12.71 23.95 -2.05
CA THR A 27 -11.65 22.97 -2.33
C THR A 27 -11.27 22.15 -1.09
N VAL A 28 -10.60 21.03 -1.32
CA VAL A 28 -9.95 20.19 -0.31
C VAL A 28 -8.49 20.02 -0.69
N ARG A 29 -7.59 20.21 0.29
CA ARG A 29 -6.14 20.02 0.12
C ARG A 29 -5.74 18.71 0.80
N HIS A 30 -5.08 17.83 0.06
CA HIS A 30 -4.64 16.54 0.55
C HIS A 30 -3.13 16.52 0.81
N SER A 31 -2.75 15.86 1.91
CA SER A 31 -1.36 15.51 2.19
C SER A 31 -0.87 14.33 1.34
N LEU A 32 0.44 14.09 1.29
CA LEU A 32 1.02 12.90 0.68
C LEU A 32 0.34 11.67 1.30
N HIS A 33 -0.27 10.84 0.47
CA HIS A 33 -0.94 9.60 0.89
C HIS A 33 -2.16 9.79 1.82
N GLY A 34 -2.73 10.99 1.86
CA GLY A 34 -3.85 11.29 2.74
C GLY A 34 -3.43 11.41 4.19
N ARG A 35 -4.35 11.15 5.12
CA ARG A 35 -4.13 11.40 6.56
C ARG A 35 -4.29 10.18 7.44
N ILE A 36 -4.87 9.08 6.92
CA ILE A 36 -5.23 7.91 7.73
C ILE A 36 -4.07 7.33 8.54
N SER A 37 -2.85 7.35 7.99
CA SER A 37 -1.61 6.87 8.64
C SER A 37 -1.23 7.64 9.90
N THR A 38 -1.74 8.86 10.08
CA THR A 38 -1.47 9.73 11.23
C THR A 38 -2.61 9.74 12.25
N ILE A 39 -3.70 9.03 11.98
CA ILE A 39 -4.86 8.93 12.87
C ILE A 39 -4.71 7.67 13.72
N PRO A 40 -4.73 7.78 15.05
CA PRO A 40 -4.63 6.61 15.91
C PRO A 40 -5.85 5.70 15.73
N ALA A 41 -5.62 4.39 15.70
CA ALA A 41 -6.68 3.41 15.73
C ALA A 41 -7.26 3.28 17.15
N ARG A 42 -8.58 3.11 17.24
CA ARG A 42 -9.24 2.60 18.44
C ARG A 42 -9.30 1.09 18.37
N LEU A 43 -8.57 0.42 19.24
CA LEU A 43 -8.63 -1.04 19.40
C LEU A 43 -10.05 -1.44 19.84
N THR A 44 -10.66 -2.39 19.13
CA THR A 44 -12.00 -2.91 19.44
C THR A 44 -11.97 -4.33 20.02
N GLY A 45 -10.88 -5.05 19.80
CA GLY A 45 -10.66 -6.37 20.37
C GLY A 45 -9.29 -6.92 19.99
N TYR A 46 -8.82 -7.89 20.76
CA TYR A 46 -7.64 -8.69 20.44
C TYR A 46 -7.68 -9.97 21.28
N GLY A 47 -6.97 -10.99 20.84
CA GLY A 47 -6.85 -12.24 21.60
C GLY A 47 -6.32 -13.38 20.77
N GLU A 48 -6.63 -14.58 21.22
CA GLU A 48 -6.33 -15.82 20.55
C GLU A 48 -7.60 -16.63 20.34
N THR A 49 -7.60 -17.49 19.33
CA THR A 49 -8.68 -18.45 19.07
C THR A 49 -8.07 -19.81 18.79
N TRP A 50 -8.58 -20.81 19.48
CA TRP A 50 -8.09 -22.18 19.39
C TRP A 50 -9.09 -23.05 18.63
N ASP A 51 -8.58 -23.83 17.67
CA ASP A 51 -9.28 -24.91 16.99
C ASP A 51 -8.39 -26.18 17.06
N GLY A 52 -8.66 -27.02 18.06
CA GLY A 52 -7.74 -28.10 18.45
C GLY A 52 -6.37 -27.54 18.82
N ASP A 53 -5.33 -28.01 18.14
CA ASP A 53 -3.94 -27.57 18.34
C ASP A 53 -3.57 -26.30 17.54
N ARG A 54 -4.49 -25.79 16.72
CA ARG A 54 -4.27 -24.57 15.94
C ARG A 54 -4.64 -23.34 16.77
N CYS A 55 -3.69 -22.43 16.94
CA CYS A 55 -3.91 -21.14 17.59
C CYS A 55 -3.77 -20.00 16.58
N VAL A 56 -4.78 -19.14 16.51
CA VAL A 56 -4.79 -17.90 15.72
C VAL A 56 -4.73 -16.71 16.67
N LEU A 57 -3.70 -15.88 16.53
CA LEU A 57 -3.63 -14.56 17.17
C LEU A 57 -4.38 -13.56 16.30
N TRP A 58 -5.17 -12.68 16.92
CA TRP A 58 -5.94 -11.67 16.19
C TRP A 58 -6.04 -10.34 16.93
N ALA A 59 -6.16 -9.26 16.17
CA ALA A 59 -6.44 -7.92 16.68
C ALA A 59 -7.37 -7.16 15.72
N GLU A 60 -8.27 -6.36 16.28
CA GLU A 60 -9.25 -5.56 15.56
C GLU A 60 -9.22 -4.12 16.03
N GLY A 61 -9.40 -3.20 15.09
CA GLY A 61 -9.50 -1.79 15.41
C GLY A 61 -10.23 -0.98 14.35
N ILE A 62 -10.60 0.24 14.74
CA ILE A 62 -11.26 1.20 13.88
C ILE A 62 -10.41 2.47 13.81
N VAL A 63 -10.14 2.96 12.60
CA VAL A 63 -9.58 4.28 12.36
C VAL A 63 -10.67 5.15 11.75
N GLN A 64 -10.98 6.27 12.41
CA GLN A 64 -12.02 7.20 11.97
C GLN A 64 -11.36 8.45 11.36
N GLN A 65 -11.49 8.61 10.05
CA GLN A 65 -11.12 9.84 9.35
C GLN A 65 -12.38 10.66 9.08
N SER A 66 -12.58 11.74 9.84
CA SER A 66 -13.74 12.61 9.71
C SER A 66 -13.35 14.09 9.75
N THR A 67 -14.16 14.92 9.10
CA THR A 67 -14.06 16.38 9.22
C THR A 67 -15.44 17.03 9.13
N VAL A 68 -15.63 18.14 9.85
CA VAL A 68 -16.89 18.89 9.78
C VAL A 68 -17.05 19.46 8.37
N PHE A 69 -18.23 19.28 7.77
CA PHE A 69 -18.52 19.66 6.38
C PHE A 69 -17.63 18.96 5.34
N GLY A 70 -17.21 17.72 5.61
CA GLY A 70 -16.46 16.90 4.67
C GLY A 70 -16.74 15.42 4.83
N GLU A 71 -15.69 14.61 4.71
CA GLU A 71 -15.74 13.17 4.80
C GLU A 71 -16.06 12.67 6.22
N ASP A 72 -16.66 11.48 6.28
CA ASP A 72 -16.73 10.66 7.49
C ASP A 72 -16.56 9.19 7.09
N LEU A 73 -15.30 8.75 7.06
CA LEU A 73 -14.87 7.44 6.60
C LEU A 73 -14.26 6.64 7.75
N HIS A 74 -14.75 5.43 7.96
CA HIS A 74 -14.26 4.51 8.98
C HIS A 74 -13.55 3.33 8.32
N LEU A 75 -12.29 3.11 8.67
CA LEU A 75 -11.57 1.87 8.36
C LEU A 75 -11.73 0.92 9.54
N LEU A 76 -12.41 -0.22 9.33
CA LEU A 76 -12.42 -1.34 10.25
C LEU A 76 -11.37 -2.34 9.78
N ARG A 77 -10.41 -2.67 10.63
CA ARG A 77 -9.33 -3.59 10.33
C ARG A 77 -9.36 -4.79 11.27
N ARG A 78 -9.13 -5.98 10.72
CA ARG A 78 -8.75 -7.19 11.44
C ARG A 78 -7.40 -7.68 10.92
N ILE A 79 -6.48 -8.00 11.83
CA ILE A 79 -5.19 -8.61 11.53
C ILE A 79 -5.14 -9.97 12.23
N GLU A 80 -4.71 -11.01 11.53
CA GLU A 80 -4.51 -12.34 12.09
C GLU A 80 -3.14 -12.92 11.72
N ALA A 81 -2.65 -13.81 12.58
CA ALA A 81 -1.52 -14.69 12.31
C ALA A 81 -1.71 -16.04 13.01
N ASP A 82 -1.38 -17.13 12.34
CA ASP A 82 -1.29 -18.45 13.00
C ASP A 82 -0.01 -18.53 13.84
N VAL A 83 -0.10 -19.05 15.05
CA VAL A 83 1.09 -19.30 15.88
C VAL A 83 1.98 -20.33 15.20
N GLY A 84 3.24 -19.96 14.92
CA GLY A 84 4.19 -20.79 14.17
C GLY A 84 4.03 -20.75 12.65
N GLY A 85 3.08 -19.95 12.14
CA GLY A 85 2.91 -19.69 10.71
C GLY A 85 3.88 -18.64 10.17
N ASN A 86 3.86 -18.46 8.85
CA ASN A 86 4.64 -17.47 8.10
C ASN A 86 3.77 -16.45 7.36
N GLU A 87 2.47 -16.40 7.67
CA GLU A 87 1.49 -15.54 7.02
C GLU A 87 0.86 -14.58 8.04
N ILE A 88 0.69 -13.32 7.62
CA ILE A 88 -0.14 -12.33 8.31
C ILE A 88 -1.28 -11.98 7.36
N ARG A 89 -2.52 -12.12 7.82
CA ARG A 89 -3.71 -11.83 7.03
C ARG A 89 -4.37 -10.55 7.52
N LEU A 90 -4.77 -9.69 6.57
CA LEU A 90 -5.40 -8.41 6.84
C LEU A 90 -6.76 -8.37 6.15
N TRP A 91 -7.81 -8.06 6.90
CA TRP A 91 -9.14 -7.80 6.39
C TRP A 91 -9.56 -6.40 6.76
N ASP A 92 -9.79 -5.59 5.73
CA ASP A 92 -10.18 -4.21 5.89
C ASP A 92 -11.54 -3.97 5.26
N ARG A 93 -12.35 -3.19 5.95
CA ARG A 93 -13.63 -2.68 5.46
C ARG A 93 -13.67 -1.18 5.67
N VAL A 94 -13.81 -0.45 4.57
CA VAL A 94 -14.05 0.99 4.62
C VAL A 94 -15.55 1.26 4.55
N VAL A 95 -16.05 2.07 5.47
CA VAL A 95 -17.45 2.47 5.55
C VAL A 95 -17.54 3.98 5.44
N ASN A 96 -18.35 4.46 4.50
CA ASN A 96 -18.81 5.85 4.54
C ASN A 96 -19.89 5.94 5.62
N HIS A 97 -19.50 6.47 6.78
CA HIS A 97 -20.38 6.66 7.93
C HIS A 97 -21.16 7.99 7.82
N GLY A 98 -20.72 8.88 6.94
CA GLY A 98 -21.38 10.14 6.62
C GLY A 98 -22.60 9.99 5.71
N PHE A 99 -23.30 11.11 5.55
CA PHE A 99 -24.52 11.21 4.73
C PHE A 99 -24.29 11.81 3.32
N SER A 100 -23.05 12.19 3.02
CA SER A 100 -22.67 12.73 1.71
C SER A 100 -21.97 11.65 0.88
N ARG A 101 -22.07 11.76 -0.45
CA ARG A 101 -21.22 10.98 -1.35
C ARG A 101 -19.78 11.46 -1.19
N THR A 102 -18.90 10.56 -0.77
CA THR A 102 -17.51 10.89 -0.42
C THR A 102 -16.56 10.17 -1.37
N PRO A 103 -15.55 10.85 -1.94
CA PRO A 103 -14.47 10.19 -2.66
C PRO A 103 -13.77 9.15 -1.78
N HIS A 104 -13.39 8.03 -2.37
CA HIS A 104 -12.66 6.99 -1.65
C HIS A 104 -11.44 6.55 -2.46
N MET A 105 -10.29 6.53 -1.81
CA MET A 105 -9.05 5.96 -2.32
C MET A 105 -8.39 5.14 -1.21
N TYR A 106 -7.80 4.01 -1.58
CA TYR A 106 -7.18 3.10 -0.62
C TYR A 106 -5.93 2.47 -1.22
N PHE A 107 -4.84 2.46 -0.45
CA PHE A 107 -3.55 1.95 -0.91
C PHE A 107 -2.72 1.41 0.25
N TYR A 108 -2.12 0.24 0.06
CA TYR A 108 -1.17 -0.34 1.00
C TYR A 108 0.25 -0.05 0.51
N HIS A 109 1.03 0.67 1.31
CA HIS A 109 2.43 0.95 1.02
C HIS A 109 3.31 -0.02 1.82
N ILE A 110 3.88 -1.03 1.16
CA ILE A 110 4.62 -2.13 1.81
C ILE A 110 6.10 -2.02 1.45
N ASN A 111 6.85 -1.35 2.29
CA ASN A 111 8.28 -1.17 2.08
C ASN A 111 9.08 -2.36 2.61
N VAL A 112 9.89 -2.95 1.74
CA VAL A 112 10.87 -3.99 2.02
C VAL A 112 12.26 -3.37 1.99
N GLY A 113 13.05 -3.63 3.02
CA GLY A 113 14.45 -3.19 3.13
C GLY A 113 15.40 -4.37 3.38
N HIS A 114 16.65 -4.04 3.69
CA HIS A 114 17.65 -5.02 4.11
C HIS A 114 17.18 -5.77 5.38
N PRO A 115 17.47 -7.08 5.56
CA PRO A 115 18.31 -7.94 4.72
C PRO A 115 17.61 -8.61 3.54
N LEU A 116 16.27 -8.58 3.48
CA LEU A 116 15.55 -9.22 2.38
C LEU A 116 15.83 -8.50 1.06
N LEU A 117 15.80 -7.16 1.07
CA LEU A 117 16.24 -6.36 -0.06
C LEU A 117 17.77 -6.24 -0.06
N ASP A 118 18.41 -6.70 -1.13
CA ASP A 118 19.85 -6.61 -1.34
C ASP A 118 20.16 -6.55 -2.85
N GLU A 119 21.41 -6.27 -3.21
CA GLU A 119 21.83 -6.35 -4.61
C GLU A 119 21.50 -7.74 -5.19
N GLY A 120 20.81 -7.74 -6.34
CA GLY A 120 20.38 -8.97 -7.01
C GLY A 120 19.05 -9.54 -6.48
N SER A 121 18.44 -8.98 -5.43
CA SER A 121 17.05 -9.31 -5.09
C SER A 121 16.13 -9.02 -6.28
N ARG A 122 15.05 -9.81 -6.42
CA ARG A 122 14.16 -9.75 -7.59
C ARG A 122 12.75 -9.37 -7.18
N TYR A 123 12.16 -8.46 -7.94
CA TYR A 123 10.72 -8.16 -7.88
C TYR A 123 9.98 -9.07 -8.84
N LEU A 124 9.07 -9.88 -8.30
CA LEU A 124 8.29 -10.87 -9.05
C LEU A 124 6.82 -10.48 -8.98
N ALA A 125 6.22 -10.22 -10.14
CA ALA A 125 4.81 -9.93 -10.26
C ALA A 125 4.31 -10.40 -11.63
N PRO A 126 3.00 -10.73 -11.77
CA PRO A 126 2.38 -11.08 -13.04
C PRO A 126 2.14 -9.82 -13.90
N ILE A 127 3.20 -9.07 -14.20
CA ILE A 127 3.16 -7.83 -14.98
C ILE A 127 2.73 -8.14 -16.41
N ARG A 128 1.66 -7.49 -16.87
CA ARG A 128 1.19 -7.53 -18.26
C ARG A 128 1.65 -6.32 -19.05
N ASP A 129 1.72 -5.17 -18.40
CA ASP A 129 2.13 -3.91 -19.01
C ASP A 129 2.68 -2.92 -17.96
N VAL A 130 3.52 -2.01 -18.41
CA VAL A 130 3.97 -0.85 -17.63
C VAL A 130 3.14 0.35 -18.08
N VAL A 131 2.13 0.70 -17.29
CA VAL A 131 1.11 1.69 -17.66
C VAL A 131 1.63 3.12 -17.50
N TRP A 132 2.49 3.34 -16.52
CA TRP A 132 3.04 4.66 -16.22
C TRP A 132 4.35 4.57 -15.42
N ALA A 133 5.18 5.60 -15.52
CA ALA A 133 6.36 5.76 -14.69
C ALA A 133 6.48 7.21 -14.21
N GLY A 134 6.64 7.42 -12.90
CA GLY A 134 6.77 8.75 -12.28
C GLY A 134 8.05 9.50 -12.65
N HIS A 135 8.98 8.80 -13.27
CA HIS A 135 10.25 9.31 -13.77
C HIS A 135 10.32 9.26 -15.32
N ALA A 136 9.18 9.18 -16.01
CA ALA A 136 9.10 9.19 -17.47
C ALA A 136 9.73 10.46 -18.09
N GLY A 137 9.92 10.44 -19.42
CA GLY A 137 10.59 11.50 -20.17
C GLY A 137 12.11 11.39 -20.08
N GLU A 138 12.82 12.51 -19.95
CA GLU A 138 14.29 12.56 -19.95
C GLU A 138 14.95 11.74 -18.83
N ARG A 139 14.22 11.44 -17.74
CA ARG A 139 14.74 10.69 -16.58
C ARG A 139 14.53 9.18 -16.67
N TYR A 140 13.77 8.70 -17.65
CA TYR A 140 13.34 7.29 -17.71
C TYR A 140 14.55 6.34 -17.67
N GLU A 141 15.55 6.61 -18.51
CA GLU A 141 16.79 5.81 -18.60
C GLU A 141 17.97 6.41 -17.81
N ALA A 142 17.79 7.54 -17.13
CA ALA A 142 18.92 8.32 -16.60
C ALA A 142 19.73 7.57 -15.52
N GLN A 143 19.06 6.69 -14.75
CA GLN A 143 19.68 5.92 -13.68
C GLN A 143 20.01 4.48 -14.08
N LYS A 144 19.53 4.04 -15.25
CA LYS A 144 19.74 2.68 -15.78
C LYS A 144 19.34 1.56 -14.81
N VAL A 145 18.25 1.78 -14.07
CA VAL A 145 17.66 0.82 -13.15
C VAL A 145 16.29 0.45 -13.69
N GLY A 146 16.05 -0.84 -13.89
CA GLY A 146 14.74 -1.37 -14.24
C GLY A 146 13.97 -1.81 -13.01
N TYR A 147 12.72 -2.25 -13.21
CA TYR A 147 11.84 -2.71 -12.14
C TYR A 147 12.17 -4.12 -11.60
N GLY A 148 12.70 -5.02 -12.43
CA GLY A 148 12.76 -6.45 -12.09
C GLY A 148 13.90 -6.88 -11.15
N THR A 149 15.00 -6.11 -11.08
CA THR A 149 16.20 -6.50 -10.34
C THR A 149 16.76 -5.33 -9.56
N VAL A 150 16.99 -5.57 -8.28
CA VAL A 150 17.41 -4.56 -7.31
C VAL A 150 18.93 -4.33 -7.44
N PRO A 151 19.39 -3.10 -7.68
CA PRO A 151 20.82 -2.77 -7.74
C PRO A 151 21.41 -2.60 -6.34
N ALA A 152 22.75 -2.62 -6.22
CA ALA A 152 23.40 -2.13 -5.00
C ALA A 152 22.99 -0.67 -4.68
N PRO A 153 23.07 -0.22 -3.41
CA PRO A 153 22.80 1.17 -3.06
C PRO A 153 23.66 2.16 -3.87
N GLN A 154 23.03 3.20 -4.41
CA GLN A 154 23.66 4.18 -5.29
C GLN A 154 23.70 5.57 -4.66
N LEU A 155 24.81 6.28 -4.81
CA LEU A 155 24.89 7.68 -4.40
C LEU A 155 24.07 8.56 -5.35
N GLY A 156 23.21 9.42 -4.79
CA GLY A 156 22.41 10.36 -5.56
C GLY A 156 21.27 9.74 -6.38
N PHE A 157 20.90 8.48 -6.10
CA PHE A 157 19.70 7.88 -6.68
C PHE A 157 18.46 8.69 -6.32
N LYS A 158 17.67 9.05 -7.32
CA LYS A 158 16.37 9.70 -7.20
C LYS A 158 15.31 8.62 -7.26
N GLU A 159 14.28 8.74 -6.45
CA GLU A 159 13.20 7.76 -6.44
C GLU A 159 12.60 7.53 -7.83
N GLN A 160 12.18 6.29 -8.06
CA GLN A 160 11.46 5.88 -9.27
C GLN A 160 10.17 5.21 -8.85
N VAL A 161 9.07 5.53 -9.55
CA VAL A 161 7.78 4.87 -9.36
C VAL A 161 7.36 4.27 -10.68
N TRP A 162 6.98 3.00 -10.66
CA TRP A 162 6.39 2.28 -11.78
C TRP A 162 4.93 1.97 -11.45
N GLN A 163 4.02 2.14 -12.40
CA GLN A 163 2.66 1.62 -12.31
C GLN A 163 2.53 0.45 -13.28
N HIS A 164 2.14 -0.69 -12.74
CA HIS A 164 2.01 -1.94 -13.49
C HIS A 164 0.54 -2.33 -13.66
N GLU A 165 0.19 -2.83 -14.84
CA GLU A 165 -1.03 -3.62 -15.01
C GLU A 165 -0.71 -5.07 -14.68
N LEU A 166 -1.27 -5.56 -13.58
CA LEU A 166 -1.04 -6.92 -13.10
C LEU A 166 -2.16 -7.86 -13.51
N GLY A 167 -1.79 -9.07 -13.94
CA GLY A 167 -2.70 -10.18 -14.13
C GLY A 167 -3.10 -10.83 -12.80
N ALA A 168 -4.31 -11.39 -12.78
CA ALA A 168 -4.81 -12.20 -11.67
C ALA A 168 -4.84 -13.69 -12.03
N ASN A 169 -4.72 -14.55 -11.02
CA ASN A 169 -4.93 -15.99 -11.16
C ASN A 169 -6.42 -16.34 -11.34
N GLY A 170 -6.75 -17.64 -11.48
CA GLY A 170 -8.13 -18.10 -11.65
C GLY A 170 -9.07 -17.81 -10.47
N ALA A 171 -8.53 -17.53 -9.28
CA ALA A 171 -9.30 -17.11 -8.11
C ALA A 171 -9.49 -15.59 -8.05
N GLY A 172 -8.84 -14.80 -8.92
CA GLY A 172 -8.87 -13.33 -8.90
C GLY A 172 -7.80 -12.70 -8.01
N GLU A 173 -6.82 -13.48 -7.57
CA GLU A 173 -5.72 -13.02 -6.72
C GLU A 173 -4.52 -12.54 -7.54
N VAL A 174 -3.79 -11.58 -6.98
CA VAL A 174 -2.60 -10.96 -7.58
C VAL A 174 -1.44 -11.13 -6.60
N PRO A 175 -0.59 -12.16 -6.78
CA PRO A 175 0.62 -12.32 -5.98
C PRO A 175 1.74 -11.42 -6.49
N VAL A 176 2.41 -10.73 -5.57
CA VAL A 176 3.61 -9.92 -5.82
C VAL A 176 4.65 -10.28 -4.77
N ALA A 177 5.90 -10.47 -5.15
CA ALA A 177 6.95 -10.85 -4.21
C ALA A 177 8.27 -10.11 -4.43
N VAL A 178 8.99 -9.90 -3.33
CA VAL A 178 10.42 -9.58 -3.34
C VAL A 178 11.16 -10.80 -2.83
N VAL A 179 12.09 -11.33 -3.62
CA VAL A 179 12.85 -12.53 -3.27
C VAL A 179 14.35 -12.26 -3.23
N ASN A 180 15.03 -12.96 -2.32
CA ASN A 180 16.47 -12.95 -2.19
C ASN A 180 16.99 -14.40 -2.27
N ASP A 181 17.51 -14.76 -3.45
CA ASP A 181 17.96 -16.13 -3.72
C ASP A 181 19.17 -16.53 -2.85
N ARG A 182 20.01 -15.56 -2.46
CA ARG A 182 21.18 -15.79 -1.58
C ARG A 182 20.75 -16.18 -0.16
N LEU A 183 19.65 -15.61 0.33
CA LEU A 183 19.08 -15.93 1.64
C LEU A 183 18.10 -17.10 1.60
N GLY A 184 17.61 -17.49 0.42
CA GLY A 184 16.49 -18.43 0.29
C GLY A 184 15.20 -17.91 0.94
N LEU A 185 14.99 -16.59 0.94
CA LEU A 185 13.88 -15.91 1.62
C LEU A 185 13.13 -15.00 0.64
N GLY A 186 11.81 -14.87 0.84
CA GLY A 186 10.98 -13.93 0.10
C GLY A 186 9.85 -13.38 0.97
N LEU A 187 9.34 -12.21 0.60
CA LEU A 187 8.08 -11.68 1.08
C LEU A 187 7.11 -11.65 -0.09
N GLU A 188 5.98 -12.33 0.05
CA GLU A 188 4.87 -12.28 -0.90
C GLU A 188 3.71 -11.49 -0.30
N VAL A 189 3.05 -10.70 -1.14
CA VAL A 189 1.81 -10.01 -0.85
C VAL A 189 0.79 -10.47 -1.88
N VAL A 190 -0.31 -11.04 -1.40
CA VAL A 190 -1.44 -11.46 -2.23
C VAL A 190 -2.57 -10.47 -2.02
N THR A 191 -3.06 -9.89 -3.11
CA THR A 191 -4.23 -9.01 -3.11
C THR A 191 -5.32 -9.50 -4.05
N ARG A 192 -6.47 -8.84 -4.04
CA ARG A 192 -7.64 -9.14 -4.88
C ARG A 192 -7.77 -8.09 -5.98
N LYS A 193 -7.74 -8.49 -7.27
CA LYS A 193 -7.76 -7.54 -8.40
C LYS A 193 -9.02 -6.68 -8.45
N ASP A 194 -10.15 -7.24 -8.03
CA ASP A 194 -11.45 -6.55 -7.95
C ASP A 194 -11.53 -5.52 -6.81
N GLN A 195 -10.62 -5.58 -5.84
CA GLN A 195 -10.55 -4.65 -4.69
C GLN A 195 -9.40 -3.66 -4.82
N LEU A 196 -8.25 -4.11 -5.31
CA LEU A 196 -7.02 -3.32 -5.52
C LEU A 196 -6.59 -3.47 -7.00
N PRO A 197 -7.22 -2.71 -7.91
CA PRO A 197 -6.97 -2.88 -9.35
C PRO A 197 -5.63 -2.29 -9.83
N CYS A 198 -5.04 -1.38 -9.06
CA CYS A 198 -3.81 -0.66 -9.39
C CYS A 198 -2.64 -1.16 -8.53
N ALA A 199 -1.47 -1.31 -9.16
CA ALA A 199 -0.23 -1.64 -8.47
C ALA A 199 0.86 -0.62 -8.81
N TYR A 200 1.52 -0.12 -7.77
CA TYR A 200 2.68 0.75 -7.90
C TYR A 200 3.87 0.05 -7.27
N GLU A 201 5.02 0.20 -7.89
CA GLU A 201 6.31 -0.20 -7.33
C GLU A 201 7.14 1.07 -7.13
N TRP A 202 7.48 1.36 -5.89
CA TRP A 202 8.32 2.48 -5.50
C TRP A 202 9.75 2.00 -5.23
N GLN A 203 10.71 2.63 -5.90
CA GLN A 203 12.12 2.29 -5.79
C GLN A 203 12.88 3.43 -5.15
N SER A 204 13.52 3.15 -4.03
CA SER A 204 14.44 4.06 -3.36
C SER A 204 15.73 3.30 -3.09
N PHE A 205 16.68 3.38 -4.02
CA PHE A 205 17.97 2.70 -3.91
C PHE A 205 19.11 3.65 -3.58
N GLN A 206 18.80 4.76 -2.91
CA GLN A 206 19.80 5.73 -2.52
C GLN A 206 20.66 5.17 -1.36
N ALA A 207 21.96 5.39 -1.38
CA ALA A 207 22.80 5.08 -0.23
C ALA A 207 22.28 5.85 1.02
N GLY A 208 21.92 5.11 2.07
CA GLY A 208 21.27 5.62 3.28
C GLY A 208 19.74 5.51 3.29
N HIS A 209 19.08 5.38 2.13
CA HIS A 209 17.65 5.16 1.96
C HIS A 209 17.43 4.03 0.95
N TYR A 210 17.42 2.78 1.43
CA TYR A 210 17.42 1.59 0.58
C TYR A 210 16.19 0.71 0.84
N ALA A 211 15.17 0.87 0.02
CA ALA A 211 13.88 0.19 0.12
C ALA A 211 13.20 0.04 -1.25
N LEU A 212 12.37 -1.00 -1.37
CA LEU A 212 11.42 -1.21 -2.45
C LEU A 212 10.02 -1.29 -1.84
N GLY A 213 9.06 -0.54 -2.40
CA GLY A 213 7.71 -0.37 -1.86
C GLY A 213 6.60 -0.68 -2.84
#